data_AF-A0A5N5W8H5-F1
#
_entry.id   AF-A0A5N5W8H5-F1
#
_cell.length_a   1.000
_cell.length_b   1.000
_cell.length_c   1.000
_cell.angle_alpha   90.00
_cell.angle_beta   90.00
_cell.angle_gamma   90.00
#
_symmetry.space_group_name_H-M   'P 1'
#
loop_
_entity.id
_entity.type
_entity.pdbx_description
1 polymer ?
#
loop_
_entity_poly.entity_id
_entity_poly.type
_entity_poly.pdbx_seq_one_letter_code
_entity_poly.pdbx_strand_id
1 'polypeptide(L)'
;MGADQPRGTHRRESAMRLPPALFALASALVLTLSSATSAHAQENLGLNYKYTSTSTGDTVNASLPEQPPLNECLLIQQVAELEPGTLNADAFAPQNTSTEARAQIFASDDCTGTAKVVLKPRSSQEPDDVTFRAVKFVLPD
;
A
#
# COMPACT_ATOMS: atom_id res chain seq x y z
N MET A 1 94.05 -15.41 -14.14
CA MET A 1 93.30 -16.61 -14.57
C MET A 1 92.88 -17.38 -13.34
N GLY A 2 91.64 -17.84 -13.30
CA GLY A 2 91.06 -18.56 -12.16
C GLY A 2 90.25 -17.60 -11.28
N ALA A 3 88.93 -17.49 -11.41
CA ALA A 3 87.86 -18.48 -11.21
C ALA A 3 87.23 -18.33 -9.83
N ASP A 4 85.95 -18.69 -9.81
CA ASP A 4 85.20 -19.20 -8.67
C ASP A 4 84.52 -18.20 -7.73
N GLN A 5 83.24 -17.99 -8.05
CA GLN A 5 82.18 -17.71 -7.10
C GLN A 5 81.89 -19.00 -6.31
N PRO A 6 81.55 -18.92 -5.01
CA PRO A 6 80.19 -19.35 -4.69
C PRO A 6 79.50 -18.45 -3.65
N ARG A 7 78.24 -18.14 -3.95
CA ARG A 7 77.25 -17.65 -3.00
C ARG A 7 76.79 -18.82 -2.12
N GLY A 8 76.86 -18.61 -0.82
CA GLY A 8 76.20 -19.46 0.17
C GLY A 8 76.12 -18.71 1.50
N THR A 9 75.00 -18.04 1.76
CA THR A 9 74.70 -17.49 3.09
C THR A 9 73.36 -18.01 3.56
N HIS A 10 73.41 -19.11 4.32
CA HIS A 10 72.48 -19.31 5.41
C HIS A 10 72.74 -18.22 6.46
N ARG A 11 71.76 -17.39 6.79
CA ARG A 11 71.66 -16.89 8.17
C ARG A 11 70.30 -16.32 8.54
N ARG A 12 69.71 -17.02 9.51
CA ARG A 12 68.93 -16.53 10.66
C ARG A 12 67.61 -15.83 10.41
N GLU A 13 66.56 -16.55 10.80
CA GLU A 13 65.58 -16.13 11.81
C GLU A 13 65.42 -14.62 11.96
N SER A 14 64.39 -14.09 11.30
CA SER A 14 63.73 -12.89 11.77
C SER A 14 62.53 -13.31 12.60
N ALA A 15 62.62 -13.02 13.90
CA ALA A 15 61.61 -13.22 14.91
C ALA A 15 60.25 -12.68 14.42
N MET A 16 59.23 -13.54 14.43
CA MET A 16 57.86 -13.12 14.18
C MET A 16 57.34 -12.34 15.40
N ARG A 17 57.65 -11.05 15.45
CA ARG A 17 57.02 -10.12 16.38
C ARG A 17 55.67 -9.73 15.79
N LEU A 18 54.62 -10.45 16.18
CA LEU A 18 53.24 -10.01 15.93
C LEU A 18 52.97 -8.71 16.69
N PRO A 19 52.54 -7.63 16.02
CA PRO A 19 51.90 -6.52 16.70
C PRO A 19 50.46 -6.92 17.08
N PRO A 20 49.99 -6.68 18.32
CA PRO A 20 48.60 -6.85 18.68
C PRO A 20 47.79 -5.72 18.05
N ALA A 21 47.26 -5.96 16.85
CA ALA A 21 46.32 -5.07 16.20
C ALA A 21 44.98 -5.14 16.96
N LEU A 22 44.88 -4.26 17.96
CA LEU A 22 43.75 -3.38 18.22
C LEU A 22 42.36 -4.02 18.11
N PHE A 23 41.85 -4.44 19.27
CA PHE A 23 40.43 -4.35 19.60
C PHE A 23 39.90 -2.95 19.25
N ALA A 24 38.95 -2.86 18.31
CA ALA A 24 37.99 -1.76 18.29
C ALA A 24 36.78 -2.10 17.41
N LEU A 25 35.60 -1.84 18.01
CA LEU A 25 34.32 -1.55 17.37
C LEU A 25 33.49 -2.74 16.85
N ALA A 26 32.91 -3.42 17.84
CA ALA A 26 31.55 -3.90 17.75
C ALA A 26 30.57 -2.78 17.36
N SER A 27 29.47 -3.19 16.73
CA SER A 27 28.22 -2.43 16.55
C SER A 27 28.19 -1.43 15.39
N ALA A 28 28.05 -1.95 14.16
CA ALA A 28 27.47 -1.19 13.05
C ALA A 28 26.09 -1.78 12.72
N LEU A 29 25.08 -1.11 13.29
CA LEU A 29 23.70 -0.96 12.84
C LEU A 29 23.03 -2.11 12.06
N VAL A 30 22.25 -2.89 12.81
CA VAL A 30 20.94 -3.37 12.34
C VAL A 30 20.14 -2.16 11.88
N LEU A 31 19.69 -2.15 10.63
CA LEU A 31 18.48 -1.48 10.08
C LEU A 31 18.57 -1.56 8.54
N THR A 32 18.68 -2.76 7.98
CA THR A 32 18.12 -2.96 6.64
C THR A 32 16.62 -2.94 6.83
N LEU A 33 16.07 -1.73 6.79
CA LEU A 33 14.64 -1.47 6.69
C LEU A 33 14.11 -2.40 5.61
N SER A 34 13.36 -3.39 6.05
CA SER A 34 12.40 -4.10 5.23
C SER A 34 11.40 -3.07 4.71
N SER A 35 11.75 -2.33 3.66
CA SER A 35 10.75 -1.78 2.76
C SER A 35 10.22 -2.93 1.90
N ALA A 36 9.62 -3.91 2.57
CA ALA A 36 8.43 -4.53 2.02
C ALA A 36 7.40 -3.41 2.06
N THR A 37 7.44 -2.53 1.06
CA THR A 37 6.20 -1.95 0.57
C THR A 37 5.45 -3.15 0.05
N SER A 38 4.75 -3.84 0.94
CA SER A 38 3.66 -4.66 0.51
C SER A 38 2.71 -3.66 -0.13
N ALA A 39 2.87 -3.54 -1.45
CA ALA A 39 1.76 -3.27 -2.34
C ALA A 39 0.78 -4.42 -2.08
N HIS A 40 0.09 -4.35 -0.95
CA HIS A 40 -1.09 -5.13 -0.71
C HIS A 40 -2.03 -4.62 -1.79
N ALA A 41 -2.09 -5.36 -2.89
CA ALA A 41 -3.34 -5.56 -3.57
C ALA A 41 -4.31 -5.96 -2.46
N GLN A 42 -5.02 -4.95 -1.94
CA GLN A 42 -5.96 -5.13 -0.85
C GLN A 42 -7.16 -5.78 -1.53
N GLU A 43 -7.08 -7.11 -1.65
CA GLU A 43 -8.02 -7.90 -2.42
C GLU A 43 -9.41 -7.76 -1.80
N ASN A 44 -10.31 -7.11 -2.54
CA ASN A 44 -11.76 -7.18 -2.39
C ASN A 44 -12.28 -7.02 -0.95
N LEU A 45 -11.84 -5.99 -0.21
CA LEU A 45 -12.33 -5.75 1.15
C LEU A 45 -13.59 -4.88 1.15
N GLY A 46 -14.54 -5.25 2.00
CA GLY A 46 -15.78 -4.52 2.26
C GLY A 46 -16.53 -4.07 1.00
N LEU A 47 -16.42 -2.77 0.69
CA LEU A 47 -16.90 -2.16 -0.55
C LEU A 47 -15.72 -1.84 -1.48
N ASN A 48 -15.74 -2.43 -2.67
CA ASN A 48 -14.81 -2.12 -3.75
C ASN A 48 -15.41 -1.10 -4.70
N TYR A 49 -14.56 -0.29 -5.31
CA TYR A 49 -14.96 0.73 -6.26
C TYR A 49 -13.78 1.13 -7.14
N LYS A 50 -14.08 1.90 -8.18
CA LYS A 50 -13.09 2.51 -9.07
C LYS A 50 -13.10 4.01 -8.90
N TYR A 51 -11.98 4.66 -9.20
CA TYR A 51 -11.89 6.11 -9.36
C TYR A 51 -10.79 6.43 -10.37
N THR A 52 -10.79 7.63 -10.92
CA THR A 52 -9.69 8.09 -11.79
C THR A 52 -8.67 8.84 -10.96
N SER A 53 -7.41 8.41 -11.01
CA SER A 53 -6.30 9.09 -10.35
C SER A 53 -6.07 10.45 -10.99
N THR A 54 -6.11 11.53 -10.21
CA THR A 54 -5.77 12.87 -10.70
C THR A 54 -4.29 13.02 -11.04
N SER A 55 -3.43 12.20 -10.45
CA SER A 55 -1.99 12.22 -10.68
C SER A 55 -1.59 11.56 -12.01
N THR A 56 -2.27 10.49 -12.42
CA THR A 56 -1.90 9.71 -13.61
C THR A 56 -2.96 9.72 -14.72
N GLY A 57 -4.21 10.05 -14.40
CA GLY A 57 -5.35 9.96 -15.32
C GLY A 57 -5.89 8.54 -15.49
N ASP A 58 -5.29 7.55 -14.84
CA ASP A 58 -5.70 6.14 -14.95
C ASP A 58 -6.85 5.79 -14.02
N THR A 59 -7.65 4.81 -14.41
CA THR A 59 -8.63 4.17 -13.52
C THR A 59 -7.92 3.27 -12.52
N VAL A 60 -8.20 3.47 -11.24
CA VAL A 60 -7.64 2.73 -10.11
C VAL A 60 -8.76 2.01 -9.37
N ASN A 61 -8.53 0.75 -9.00
CA ASN A 61 -9.40 0.00 -8.11
C ASN A 61 -9.03 0.29 -6.65
N ALA A 62 -10.02 0.52 -5.81
CA ALA A 62 -9.87 0.76 -4.39
C ALA A 62 -10.94 0.03 -3.58
N SER A 63 -10.70 -0.09 -2.28
CA SER A 63 -11.55 -0.82 -1.36
C SER A 63 -11.62 -0.09 -0.02
N LEU A 64 -12.80 -0.12 0.60
CA LEU A 64 -12.94 0.22 2.02
C LEU A 64 -12.53 -0.97 2.90
N PRO A 65 -12.27 -0.76 4.21
CA PRO A 65 -12.02 -1.85 5.14
C PRO A 65 -13.17 -2.87 5.15
N GLU A 66 -12.88 -4.12 5.49
CA GLU A 66 -13.86 -5.21 5.52
C GLU A 66 -15.01 -4.98 6.51
N GLN A 67 -14.71 -4.32 7.63
CA GLN A 67 -15.66 -3.98 8.68
C GLN A 67 -15.78 -2.46 8.80
N PRO A 68 -16.43 -1.80 7.83
CA PRO A 68 -16.67 -0.37 7.91
C PRO A 68 -17.64 -0.06 9.07
N PRO A 69 -17.54 1.12 9.70
CA PRO A 69 -18.48 1.51 10.75
C PRO A 69 -19.91 1.53 10.23
N LEU A 70 -20.81 0.95 11.03
CA LEU A 70 -22.24 0.88 10.71
C LEU A 70 -22.92 2.20 11.06
N ASN A 71 -23.89 2.59 10.24
CA ASN A 71 -24.70 3.80 10.37
C ASN A 71 -23.93 5.13 10.33
N GLU A 72 -22.65 5.10 9.97
CA GLU A 72 -21.84 6.28 9.73
C GLU A 72 -21.74 6.58 8.23
N CYS A 73 -21.68 7.86 7.89
CA CYS A 73 -21.43 8.27 6.52
C CYS A 73 -19.93 8.27 6.26
N LEU A 74 -19.50 7.53 5.23
CA LEU A 74 -18.12 7.44 4.82
C LEU A 74 -17.93 8.15 3.48
N LEU A 75 -17.17 9.23 3.51
CA LEU A 75 -16.74 9.96 2.33
C LEU A 75 -15.61 9.20 1.61
N ILE A 76 -15.66 9.13 0.28
CA ILE A 76 -14.59 8.55 -0.53
C ILE A 76 -13.47 9.57 -0.69
N GLN A 77 -12.43 9.40 0.13
CA GLN A 77 -11.33 10.36 0.26
C GLN A 77 -10.60 10.64 -1.06
N GLN A 78 -10.54 9.66 -1.96
CA GLN A 78 -9.88 9.77 -3.27
C GLN A 78 -10.53 10.81 -4.18
N VAL A 79 -11.80 11.15 -3.95
CA VAL A 79 -12.56 12.11 -4.75
C VAL A 79 -13.12 13.26 -3.92
N ALA A 80 -12.83 13.30 -2.61
CA ALA A 80 -13.36 14.28 -1.67
C ALA A 80 -12.95 15.73 -1.99
N GLU A 81 -11.71 15.93 -2.45
CA GLU A 81 -11.17 17.26 -2.76
C GLU A 81 -11.57 17.76 -4.17
N LEU A 82 -12.21 16.90 -4.97
CA LEU A 82 -12.62 17.24 -6.33
C LEU A 82 -13.96 17.97 -6.30
N GLU A 83 -14.16 18.91 -7.23
CA GLU A 83 -15.42 19.64 -7.32
C GLU A 83 -16.52 18.71 -7.85
N PRO A 84 -17.63 18.49 -7.10
CA PRO A 84 -18.70 17.62 -7.54
C PRO A 84 -19.29 18.05 -8.89
N GLY A 85 -19.52 17.06 -9.76
CA GLY A 85 -20.05 17.29 -11.11
C GLY A 85 -18.99 17.66 -12.16
N THR A 86 -17.71 17.78 -11.77
CA THR A 86 -16.61 17.86 -12.74
C THR A 86 -16.20 16.48 -13.24
N LEU A 87 -15.46 16.44 -14.35
CA LEU A 87 -15.02 15.18 -14.95
C LEU A 87 -14.16 14.39 -13.96
N ASN A 88 -14.51 13.12 -13.75
CA ASN A 88 -13.81 12.20 -12.85
C ASN A 88 -13.83 12.58 -11.35
N ALA A 89 -14.77 13.42 -10.93
CA ALA A 89 -14.92 13.85 -9.53
C ALA A 89 -15.67 12.86 -8.63
N ASP A 90 -16.01 11.68 -9.15
CA ASP A 90 -16.77 10.65 -8.44
C ASP A 90 -16.05 9.29 -8.50
N ALA A 91 -16.26 8.49 -7.46
CA ALA A 91 -16.00 7.06 -7.53
C ALA A 91 -17.13 6.37 -8.29
N PHE A 92 -16.87 5.18 -8.84
CA PHE A 92 -17.83 4.48 -9.69
C PHE A 92 -17.74 2.96 -9.60
N ALA A 93 -18.72 2.28 -10.19
CA ALA A 93 -18.85 0.82 -10.23
C ALA A 93 -18.70 0.16 -8.85
N PRO A 94 -19.48 0.58 -7.83
CA PRO A 94 -19.35 0.05 -6.49
C PRO A 94 -19.74 -1.44 -6.43
N GLN A 95 -19.10 -2.18 -5.53
CA GLN A 95 -19.34 -3.59 -5.30
C GLN A 95 -19.22 -3.91 -3.81
N ASN A 96 -20.24 -4.53 -3.21
CA ASN A 96 -20.22 -4.91 -1.80
C ASN A 96 -19.92 -6.41 -1.65
N THR A 97 -18.64 -6.80 -1.68
CA THR A 97 -18.25 -8.22 -1.71
C THR A 97 -18.15 -8.87 -0.34
N SER A 98 -17.67 -8.13 0.66
CA SER A 98 -17.14 -8.75 1.89
C SER A 98 -17.79 -8.24 3.16
N THR A 99 -18.69 -7.25 3.06
CA THR A 99 -19.53 -6.85 4.21
C THR A 99 -20.82 -7.66 4.26
N GLU A 100 -21.27 -7.99 5.47
CA GLU A 100 -22.61 -8.54 5.74
C GLU A 100 -23.68 -7.43 5.84
N ALA A 101 -23.29 -6.16 5.74
CA ALA A 101 -24.17 -5.01 5.76
C ALA A 101 -24.64 -4.65 4.34
N ARG A 102 -25.77 -3.95 4.24
CA ARG A 102 -26.17 -3.27 3.02
C ARG A 102 -25.38 -1.99 2.87
N ALA A 103 -24.88 -1.69 1.68
CA ALA A 103 -24.20 -0.43 1.39
C ALA A 103 -25.17 0.52 0.66
N GLN A 104 -25.54 1.62 1.31
CA GLN A 104 -26.32 2.69 0.70
C GLN A 104 -25.37 3.68 0.03
N ILE A 105 -25.54 3.88 -1.27
CA ILE A 105 -24.62 4.66 -2.11
C ILE A 105 -25.19 6.06 -2.36
N PHE A 106 -24.41 7.11 -2.13
CA PHE A 106 -24.85 8.51 -2.22
C PHE A 106 -23.99 9.33 -3.18
N ALA A 107 -24.65 10.23 -3.92
CA ALA A 107 -23.97 11.21 -4.77
C ALA A 107 -23.33 12.34 -3.95
N SER A 108 -23.92 12.65 -2.79
CA SER A 108 -23.49 13.70 -1.87
C SER A 108 -22.40 13.21 -0.92
N ASP A 109 -21.61 14.15 -0.42
CA ASP A 109 -20.46 13.87 0.45
C ASP A 109 -20.87 13.52 1.88
N ASP A 110 -22.08 13.90 2.27
CA ASP A 110 -22.61 13.82 3.64
C ASP A 110 -23.73 12.78 3.80
N CYS A 111 -23.91 11.92 2.79
CA CYS A 111 -24.97 10.90 2.73
C CYS A 111 -26.38 11.48 2.92
N THR A 112 -26.58 12.74 2.52
CA THR A 112 -27.91 13.36 2.52
C THR A 112 -28.72 12.98 1.28
N GLY A 113 -30.05 13.02 1.42
CA GLY A 113 -30.98 12.68 0.34
C GLY A 113 -31.25 11.18 0.22
N THR A 114 -31.76 10.78 -0.95
CA THR A 114 -32.08 9.38 -1.24
C THR A 114 -30.84 8.67 -1.80
N ALA A 115 -30.55 7.47 -1.28
CA ALA A 115 -29.50 6.63 -1.83
C ALA A 115 -29.77 6.33 -3.32
N LYS A 116 -28.76 6.50 -4.17
CA LYS A 116 -28.85 6.17 -5.61
C LYS A 116 -29.11 4.68 -5.82
N VAL A 117 -28.41 3.85 -5.04
CA VAL A 117 -28.55 2.40 -5.04
C VAL A 117 -28.27 1.86 -3.64
N VAL A 118 -28.86 0.72 -3.33
CA VAL A 118 -28.58 -0.02 -2.09
C VAL A 118 -28.04 -1.39 -2.48
N LEU A 119 -26.75 -1.60 -2.23
CA LEU A 119 -26.08 -2.86 -2.52
C LEU A 119 -26.38 -3.84 -1.40
N LYS A 120 -26.81 -5.04 -1.78
CA LYS A 120 -26.97 -6.16 -0.85
C LYS A 120 -25.59 -6.63 -0.38
N PRO A 121 -25.52 -7.31 0.78
CA PRO A 121 -24.32 -8.05 1.16
C PRO A 121 -23.89 -9.00 0.04
N ARG A 122 -22.58 -9.10 -0.19
CA ARG A 122 -21.97 -9.99 -1.18
C ARG A 122 -22.53 -9.83 -2.60
N SER A 123 -22.88 -8.61 -2.99
CA SER A 123 -23.43 -8.33 -4.32
C SER A 123 -22.34 -8.24 -5.39
N SER A 124 -22.75 -8.48 -6.63
CA SER A 124 -21.92 -8.18 -7.81
C SER A 124 -21.68 -6.68 -7.96
N GLN A 125 -20.72 -6.35 -8.81
CA GLN A 125 -20.38 -4.97 -9.15
C GLN A 125 -21.50 -4.31 -9.93
N GLU A 126 -21.83 -3.07 -9.57
CA GLU A 126 -22.71 -2.22 -10.34
C GLU A 126 -22.02 -1.70 -11.62
N PRO A 127 -22.77 -1.29 -12.65
CA PRO A 127 -22.18 -0.76 -13.88
C PRO A 127 -21.41 0.55 -13.64
N ASP A 128 -20.52 0.90 -14.58
CA ASP A 128 -19.62 2.05 -14.46
C ASP A 128 -20.35 3.43 -14.45
N ASP A 129 -21.63 3.49 -14.83
CA ASP A 129 -22.47 4.71 -14.75
C ASP A 129 -23.00 4.99 -13.33
N VAL A 130 -22.89 4.02 -12.41
CA VAL A 130 -23.22 4.21 -11.01
C VAL A 130 -22.06 4.91 -10.30
N THR A 131 -22.13 6.24 -10.30
CA THR A 131 -21.16 7.12 -9.61
C THR A 131 -21.60 7.51 -8.19
N PHE A 132 -20.65 7.79 -7.31
CA PHE A 132 -20.90 8.13 -5.91
C PHE A 132 -19.72 8.84 -5.25
N ARG A 133 -20.01 9.52 -4.13
CA ARG A 133 -19.00 10.20 -3.31
C ARG A 133 -19.02 9.77 -1.86
N ALA A 134 -20.14 9.25 -1.36
CA ALA A 134 -20.22 8.70 -0.02
C ALA A 134 -21.03 7.40 0.05
N VAL A 135 -20.81 6.64 1.12
CA VAL A 135 -21.50 5.38 1.41
C VAL A 135 -21.86 5.28 2.88
N LYS A 136 -23.01 4.68 3.18
CA LYS A 136 -23.43 4.33 4.54
C LYS A 136 -23.77 2.85 4.62
N PHE A 137 -23.16 2.14 5.57
CA PHE A 137 -23.44 0.72 5.80
C PHE A 137 -24.53 0.56 6.85
N VAL A 138 -25.55 -0.23 6.54
CA VAL A 138 -26.66 -0.53 7.46
C VAL A 138 -26.88 -2.04 7.54
N LEU A 139 -27.25 -2.54 8.72
CA LEU A 139 -27.61 -3.95 8.85
C LEU A 139 -28.88 -4.26 8.04
N PRO A 140 -28.99 -5.47 7.48
CA PRO A 140 -30.27 -5.93 6.95
C PRO A 140 -31.29 -6.06 8.09
N ASP A 141 -32.51 -5.56 7.87
CA ASP A 141 -33.66 -5.80 8.75
C ASP A 141 -34.04 -7.29 8.83
#